data_AF-A0A7C3BAL9-F1
#
_entry.id   AF-A0A7C3BAL9-F1
#
_cell.length_a   1.000
_cell.length_b   1.000
_cell.length_c   1.000
_cell.angle_alpha   90.00
_cell.angle_beta   90.00
_cell.angle_gamma   90.00
#
_symmetry.space_group_name_H-M   'P 1'
#
loop_
_entity.id
_entity.type
_entity.pdbx_description
1 polymer ?
#
loop_
_entity_poly.entity_id
_entity_poly.type
_entity_poly.pdbx_seq_one_letter_code
_entity_poly.pdbx_strand_id
1 'polypeptide(L)'
;MSTRSGKIRDKARQVVEALSDYWDFYIRSTLTQQRKRYTVVQAVVMRDGQVLLVKRTDPRVWELPGGGIEEGETPSEAIIREVVEETGLQVRIERELGTYQRLGFRPHDSIVFVCTPIGGTLAHGDEAVDAQFFPTDRLPWGLLPWYREVIRDAVQPPESPRVRRQWLGLGTLLISLLIVLGERLRLLK
;
A
#
# COMPACT_ATOMS: atom_id res chain seq x y z
N MET A 1 -1.32 20.40 33.85
CA MET A 1 -0.10 19.58 33.72
C MET A 1 -0.50 18.11 33.76
N SER A 2 -0.40 17.39 32.63
CA SER A 2 -0.76 15.95 32.58
C SER A 2 0.23 15.13 33.40
N THR A 3 -0.27 14.33 34.35
CA THR A 3 0.53 13.52 35.27
C THR A 3 1.22 12.38 34.51
N ARG A 4 2.40 11.96 34.98
CA ARG A 4 3.16 10.84 34.39
C ARG A 4 2.32 9.55 34.25
N SER A 5 1.36 9.35 35.17
CA SER A 5 0.40 8.25 35.13
C SER A 5 -0.66 8.40 34.02
N GLY A 6 -1.11 9.62 33.71
CA GLY A 6 -2.05 9.88 32.60
C GLY A 6 -1.41 9.55 31.26
N LYS A 7 -0.17 10.02 31.03
CA LYS A 7 0.59 9.73 29.81
C LYS A 7 0.85 8.24 29.57
N ILE A 8 1.04 7.44 30.62
CA ILE A 8 1.23 5.99 30.51
C ILE A 8 -0.09 5.30 30.13
N ARG A 9 -1.20 5.71 30.74
CA ARG A 9 -2.53 5.14 30.46
C ARG A 9 -2.99 5.44 29.03
N ASP A 10 -2.73 6.65 28.52
CA ASP A 10 -3.04 7.04 27.14
C ASP A 10 -2.20 6.24 26.13
N LYS A 11 -0.91 6.04 26.41
CA LYS A 11 -0.05 5.18 25.57
C LYS A 11 -0.51 3.72 25.56
N ALA A 12 -0.91 3.17 26.70
CA ALA A 12 -1.41 1.80 26.78
C ALA A 12 -2.71 1.63 25.97
N ARG A 13 -3.64 2.59 26.07
CA ARG A 13 -4.88 2.61 25.27
C ARG A 13 -4.58 2.64 23.77
N GLN A 14 -3.66 3.49 23.33
CA GLN A 14 -3.25 3.60 21.93
C GLN A 14 -2.62 2.31 21.38
N VAL A 15 -1.84 1.59 22.21
CA VAL A 15 -1.30 0.27 21.84
C VAL A 15 -2.44 -0.74 21.65
N VAL A 16 -3.41 -0.75 22.55
CA VAL A 16 -4.58 -1.63 22.46
C VAL A 16 -5.43 -1.30 21.22
N GLU A 17 -5.67 -0.03 20.93
CA GLU A 17 -6.38 0.42 19.73
C GLU A 17 -5.61 0.04 18.46
N ALA A 18 -4.30 0.27 18.40
CA ALA A 18 -3.46 -0.15 17.27
C ALA A 18 -3.48 -1.67 17.04
N LEU A 19 -3.46 -2.46 18.10
CA LEU A 19 -3.60 -3.91 18.04
C LEU A 19 -5.00 -4.32 17.58
N SER A 20 -6.04 -3.60 18.00
CA SER A 20 -7.43 -3.83 17.57
C SER A 20 -7.59 -3.52 16.09
N ASP A 21 -7.13 -2.37 15.62
CA ASP A 21 -7.23 -1.96 14.21
C ASP A 21 -6.41 -2.88 13.32
N TYR A 22 -5.22 -3.27 13.79
CA TYR A 22 -4.43 -4.30 13.12
C TYR A 22 -5.15 -5.65 13.09
N TRP A 23 -5.78 -6.06 14.20
CA TRP A 23 -6.53 -7.31 14.28
C TRP A 23 -7.74 -7.29 13.35
N ASP A 24 -8.58 -6.25 13.40
CA ASP A 24 -9.77 -6.14 12.56
C ASP A 24 -9.41 -6.05 11.07
N PHE A 25 -8.43 -5.23 10.71
CA PHE A 25 -8.08 -5.03 9.30
C PHE A 25 -7.25 -6.18 8.72
N TYR A 26 -6.25 -6.71 9.43
CA TYR A 26 -5.31 -7.68 8.86
C TYR A 26 -5.52 -9.12 9.30
N ILE A 27 -6.16 -9.39 10.44
CA ILE A 27 -6.40 -10.76 10.93
C ILE A 27 -7.84 -11.17 10.72
N ARG A 28 -8.80 -10.31 11.06
CA ARG A 28 -10.22 -10.60 10.93
C ARG A 28 -10.62 -10.65 9.47
N SER A 29 -10.26 -9.66 8.65
CA SER A 29 -10.51 -9.71 7.20
C SER A 29 -9.96 -10.98 6.55
N THR A 30 -8.77 -11.43 6.99
CA THR A 30 -8.13 -12.67 6.59
C THR A 30 -8.92 -13.92 6.97
N LEU A 31 -9.45 -13.96 8.20
CA LEU A 31 -10.16 -15.12 8.74
C LEU A 31 -11.63 -15.15 8.28
N THR A 32 -12.24 -14.01 7.98
CA THR A 32 -13.63 -13.88 7.56
C THR A 32 -13.83 -13.86 6.05
N GLN A 33 -12.82 -13.49 5.25
CA GLN A 33 -12.87 -13.69 3.81
C GLN A 33 -12.89 -15.19 3.51
N GLN A 34 -14.07 -15.72 3.17
CA GLN A 34 -14.15 -16.98 2.44
C GLN A 34 -13.20 -16.88 1.24
N ARG A 35 -12.28 -17.86 1.14
CA ARG A 35 -11.28 -18.24 0.11
C ARG A 35 -11.35 -17.71 -1.36
N LYS A 36 -12.04 -16.62 -1.67
CA LYS A 36 -12.01 -15.95 -2.97
C LYS A 36 -10.72 -15.14 -3.03
N ARG A 37 -9.76 -15.63 -3.81
CA ARG A 37 -8.70 -14.79 -4.34
C ARG A 37 -9.37 -13.71 -5.19
N TYR A 38 -9.21 -12.46 -4.76
CA TYR A 38 -9.57 -11.30 -5.57
C TYR A 38 -8.32 -10.81 -6.30
N THR A 39 -8.56 -10.22 -7.47
CA THR A 39 -7.52 -9.58 -8.26
C THR A 39 -7.66 -8.08 -8.09
N VAL A 40 -6.54 -7.41 -7.85
CA VAL A 40 -6.42 -5.95 -7.79
C VAL A 40 -5.43 -5.48 -8.83
N VAL A 41 -5.47 -4.18 -9.12
CA VAL A 41 -4.46 -3.51 -9.95
C VAL A 41 -3.60 -2.59 -9.08
N GLN A 42 -2.33 -2.43 -9.44
CA GLN A 42 -1.40 -1.54 -8.74
C GLN A 42 -0.53 -0.77 -9.74
N ALA A 43 -0.24 0.49 -9.43
CA ALA A 43 0.60 1.34 -10.26
C ALA A 43 1.92 1.62 -9.56
N VAL A 44 3.03 1.39 -10.27
CA VAL A 44 4.31 2.00 -9.95
C VAL A 44 4.47 3.24 -10.84
N VAL A 45 3.98 4.38 -10.35
CA VAL A 45 4.10 5.66 -11.07
C VAL A 45 5.48 6.24 -10.82
N MET A 46 6.30 6.31 -11.87
CA MET A 46 7.70 6.70 -11.81
C MET A 46 7.91 8.09 -12.42
N ARG A 47 8.71 8.92 -11.75
CA ARG A 47 9.19 10.21 -12.27
C ARG A 47 10.55 10.54 -11.66
N ASP A 48 11.56 10.79 -12.48
CA ASP A 48 12.90 11.26 -12.06
C ASP A 48 13.54 10.41 -10.93
N GLY A 49 13.45 9.08 -11.05
CA GLY A 49 13.99 8.14 -10.04
C GLY A 49 13.17 8.04 -8.75
N GLN A 50 12.02 8.71 -8.69
CA GLN A 50 11.06 8.67 -7.60
C GLN A 50 9.84 7.82 -7.97
N VAL A 51 9.17 7.30 -6.94
CA VAL A 51 7.91 6.55 -7.04
C VAL A 51 6.82 7.24 -6.25
N LEU A 52 5.62 7.30 -6.82
CA LEU A 52 4.43 7.79 -6.13
C LEU A 52 3.94 6.77 -5.11
N LEU A 53 3.66 7.23 -3.90
CA LEU A 53 2.98 6.46 -2.86
C LEU A 53 1.79 7.25 -2.34
N VAL A 54 0.75 6.53 -1.92
CA VAL A 54 -0.42 7.07 -1.23
C VAL A 54 -0.41 6.62 0.22
N LYS A 55 -0.77 7.52 1.14
CA LYS A 55 -0.86 7.22 2.57
C LYS A 55 -2.32 7.02 2.93
N ARG A 56 -2.71 5.81 3.31
CA ARG A 56 -4.08 5.49 3.71
C ARG A 56 -4.53 6.27 4.95
N THR A 57 -5.83 6.50 5.08
CA THR A 57 -6.42 7.09 6.28
C THR A 57 -6.37 6.15 7.49
N ASP A 58 -6.69 4.87 7.29
CA ASP A 58 -6.58 3.83 8.32
C ASP A 58 -6.35 2.43 7.67
N PRO A 59 -5.36 1.66 8.13
CA PRO A 59 -4.21 2.12 8.94
C PRO A 59 -3.36 3.15 8.17
N ARG A 60 -2.71 4.08 8.88
CA ARG A 60 -1.89 5.17 8.29
C ARG A 60 -0.56 4.68 7.70
N VAL A 61 -0.64 3.84 6.68
CA VAL A 61 0.50 3.21 5.99
C VAL A 61 0.63 3.72 4.57
N TRP A 62 1.85 3.67 4.04
CA TRP A 62 2.11 4.00 2.64
C TRP A 62 1.96 2.76 1.78
N GLU A 63 1.30 2.91 0.64
CA GLU A 63 1.03 1.87 -0.35
C GLU A 63 1.26 2.42 -1.77
N LEU A 64 1.33 1.51 -2.74
CA LEU A 64 1.23 1.89 -4.15
C LEU A 64 -0.23 2.25 -4.46
N PRO A 65 -0.49 3.24 -5.33
CA PRO A 65 -1.84 3.51 -5.81
C PRO A 65 -2.44 2.28 -6.51
N GLY A 66 -3.76 2.12 -6.39
CA GLY A 66 -4.51 1.09 -7.07
C GLY A 66 -5.61 0.45 -6.23
N GLY A 67 -6.47 -0.30 -6.88
CA GLY A 67 -7.67 -0.84 -6.25
C GLY A 67 -8.29 -2.00 -7.02
N GLY A 68 -9.62 -2.06 -6.95
CA GLY A 68 -10.41 -3.12 -7.59
C GLY A 68 -10.53 -2.92 -9.10
N ILE A 69 -10.90 -4.00 -9.79
CA ILE A 69 -11.33 -3.92 -11.18
C ILE A 69 -12.86 -3.91 -11.17
N GLU A 70 -13.48 -2.87 -11.73
CA GLU A 70 -14.94 -2.77 -11.79
C GLU A 70 -15.52 -3.61 -12.95
N GLU A 71 -16.83 -3.83 -12.92
CA GLU A 71 -17.51 -4.60 -13.94
C GLU A 71 -17.41 -3.91 -15.31
N GLY A 72 -16.85 -4.62 -16.29
CA GLY A 72 -16.66 -4.11 -17.65
C GLY A 72 -15.33 -3.41 -17.89
N GLU A 73 -14.49 -3.20 -16.86
CA GLU A 73 -13.15 -2.62 -17.02
C GLU A 73 -12.09 -3.68 -17.36
N THR A 74 -11.15 -3.32 -18.23
CA THR A 74 -9.85 -3.99 -18.34
C THR A 74 -8.94 -3.60 -17.18
N PRO A 75 -7.95 -4.43 -16.80
CA PRO A 75 -6.99 -4.06 -15.76
C PRO A 75 -6.25 -2.74 -16.03
N SER A 76 -6.00 -2.42 -17.31
CA SER A 76 -5.39 -1.16 -17.74
C SER A 76 -6.31 0.05 -17.53
N GLU A 77 -7.62 -0.10 -17.79
CA GLU A 77 -8.59 0.97 -17.55
C GLU A 77 -8.74 1.21 -16.05
N ALA A 78 -8.91 0.12 -15.28
CA ALA A 78 -9.02 0.18 -13.82
C ALA A 78 -7.84 0.92 -13.20
N ILE A 79 -6.58 0.60 -13.59
CA ILE A 79 -5.44 1.26 -12.95
C ILE A 79 -5.31 2.74 -13.32
N ILE A 80 -5.73 3.14 -14.52
CA ILE A 80 -5.73 4.55 -14.92
C ILE A 80 -6.78 5.31 -14.09
N ARG A 81 -7.98 4.75 -13.92
CA ARG A 81 -9.04 5.33 -13.07
C ARG A 81 -8.55 5.48 -11.64
N GLU A 82 -8.06 4.40 -11.03
CA GLU A 82 -7.61 4.37 -9.63
C GLU A 82 -6.50 5.43 -9.37
N VAL A 83 -5.51 5.55 -10.26
CA VAL A 83 -4.46 6.56 -10.09
C VAL A 83 -5.03 7.98 -10.14
N VAL A 84 -5.99 8.25 -11.02
CA VAL A 84 -6.64 9.56 -11.11
C VAL A 84 -7.46 9.85 -9.84
N GLU A 85 -8.25 8.89 -9.37
CA GLU A 85 -9.11 9.02 -8.19
C GLU A 85 -8.30 9.20 -6.90
N GLU A 86 -7.25 8.40 -6.71
CA GLU A 86 -6.46 8.44 -5.47
C GLU A 86 -5.44 9.58 -5.45
N THR A 87 -4.99 10.07 -6.61
CA THR A 87 -3.81 10.97 -6.69
C THR A 87 -4.02 12.25 -7.49
N GLY A 88 -5.12 12.38 -8.23
CA GLY A 88 -5.37 13.49 -9.16
C GLY A 88 -4.44 13.52 -10.38
N LEU A 89 -3.53 12.55 -10.53
CA LEU A 89 -2.59 12.47 -11.64
C LEU A 89 -3.15 11.68 -12.81
N GLN A 90 -2.92 12.20 -14.01
CA GLN A 90 -3.12 11.44 -15.25
C GLN A 90 -1.82 10.74 -15.61
N VAL A 91 -1.91 9.46 -15.92
CA VAL A 91 -0.75 8.62 -16.21
C VAL A 91 -0.87 7.90 -17.55
N ARG A 92 0.29 7.61 -18.15
CA ARG A 92 0.40 6.69 -19.28
C ARG A 92 1.05 5.39 -18.79
N ILE A 93 0.43 4.25 -19.12
CA ILE A 93 1.03 2.94 -18.88
C ILE A 93 2.20 2.78 -19.86
N GLU A 94 3.39 2.53 -19.33
CA GLU A 94 4.58 2.22 -20.14
C GLU A 94 4.66 0.72 -20.44
N ARG A 95 4.34 -0.10 -19.44
CA ARG A 95 4.38 -1.55 -19.53
C ARG A 95 3.62 -2.20 -18.37
N GLU A 96 3.11 -3.39 -18.60
CA GLU A 96 2.77 -4.31 -17.53
C GLU A 96 4.08 -4.82 -16.89
N LEU A 97 4.20 -4.70 -15.57
CA LEU A 97 5.28 -5.34 -14.81
C LEU A 97 4.98 -6.82 -14.64
N GLY A 98 3.76 -7.17 -14.27
CA GLY A 98 3.28 -8.55 -14.17
C GLY A 98 2.44 -8.79 -12.92
N THR A 99 2.11 -10.05 -12.66
CA THR A 99 1.21 -10.43 -11.57
C THR A 99 1.96 -10.87 -10.31
N TYR A 100 1.67 -10.24 -9.17
CA TYR A 100 2.19 -10.60 -7.85
C TYR A 100 1.13 -11.35 -7.05
N GLN A 101 1.30 -12.65 -6.93
CA GLN A 101 0.44 -13.55 -6.14
C GLN A 101 0.86 -13.48 -4.68
N ARG A 102 0.08 -12.77 -3.88
CA ARG A 102 0.27 -12.71 -2.43
C ARG A 102 -0.42 -13.91 -1.81
N LEU A 103 0.33 -14.63 -0.99
CA LEU A 103 -0.06 -15.86 -0.31
C LEU A 103 0.00 -15.66 1.20
N GLY A 104 -0.59 -16.57 1.97
CA GLY A 104 -0.57 -16.49 3.43
C GLY A 104 -1.80 -15.74 3.96
N PHE A 105 -1.59 -14.79 4.87
CA PHE A 105 -2.71 -14.20 5.61
C PHE A 105 -3.64 -13.34 4.73
N ARG A 106 -3.13 -12.61 3.73
CA ARG A 106 -4.00 -11.81 2.83
C ARG A 106 -3.86 -12.28 1.39
N PRO A 107 -4.47 -13.42 1.02
CA PRO A 107 -4.27 -13.99 -0.31
C PRO A 107 -5.01 -13.16 -1.38
N HIS A 108 -4.26 -12.58 -2.31
CA HIS A 108 -4.79 -11.84 -3.46
C HIS A 108 -3.75 -11.76 -4.58
N ASP A 109 -4.20 -11.51 -5.79
CA ASP A 109 -3.32 -11.32 -6.94
C ASP A 109 -3.30 -9.82 -7.30
N SER A 110 -2.11 -9.25 -7.50
CA SER A 110 -1.95 -7.85 -7.92
C SER A 110 -1.35 -7.79 -9.31
N ILE A 111 -2.11 -7.30 -10.30
CA ILE A 111 -1.58 -6.97 -11.63
C ILE A 111 -0.92 -5.60 -11.53
N VAL A 112 0.38 -5.54 -11.79
CA VAL A 112 1.16 -4.31 -11.59
C VAL A 112 1.53 -3.69 -12.93
N PHE A 113 1.31 -2.39 -13.05
CA PHE A 113 1.70 -1.58 -14.20
C PHE A 113 2.77 -0.57 -13.81
N VAL A 114 3.73 -0.32 -14.70
CA VAL A 114 4.66 0.82 -14.57
C VAL A 114 4.10 1.95 -15.41
N CYS A 115 3.96 3.11 -14.79
CA CYS A 115 3.31 4.27 -15.37
C CYS A 115 4.19 5.51 -15.27
N THR A 116 4.02 6.45 -16.19
CA THR A 116 4.64 7.78 -16.13
C THR A 116 3.54 8.84 -16.03
N PRO A 117 3.68 9.86 -15.15
CA PRO A 117 2.73 10.97 -15.12
C PRO A 117 2.80 11.79 -16.41
N ILE A 118 1.65 12.09 -17.00
CA ILE A 118 1.50 12.88 -18.22
C ILE A 118 0.70 14.16 -18.02
N GLY A 119 0.09 14.34 -16.84
CA GLY A 119 -0.72 15.51 -16.51
C GLY A 119 -1.38 15.37 -15.14
N GLY A 120 -2.33 16.27 -14.86
CA GLY A 120 -3.02 16.33 -13.58
C GLY A 120 -2.25 17.12 -12.51
N THR A 121 -2.85 17.24 -11.32
CA THR A 121 -2.25 17.89 -10.16
C THR A 121 -2.27 16.91 -9.01
N LEU A 122 -1.10 16.69 -8.40
CA LEU A 122 -0.98 15.76 -7.28
C LEU A 122 -1.82 16.26 -6.10
N ALA A 123 -2.78 15.45 -5.70
CA ALA A 123 -3.60 15.58 -4.51
C ALA A 123 -3.87 14.17 -3.97
N HIS A 124 -4.43 14.02 -2.77
CA HIS A 124 -4.88 12.72 -2.29
C HIS A 124 -6.40 12.60 -2.47
N GLY A 125 -6.89 11.39 -2.74
CA GLY A 125 -8.32 11.07 -2.73
C GLY A 125 -8.90 10.96 -1.31
N ASP A 126 -10.17 10.58 -1.21
CA ASP A 126 -10.91 10.52 0.06
C ASP A 126 -10.39 9.42 1.02
N GLU A 127 -9.84 8.33 0.48
CA GLU A 127 -9.31 7.20 1.27
C GLU A 127 -7.85 7.38 1.72
N ALA A 128 -7.21 8.45 1.29
CA ALA A 128 -5.83 8.78 1.61
C ALA A 128 -5.75 10.10 2.39
N VAL A 129 -4.73 10.20 3.25
CA VAL A 129 -4.38 11.42 3.99
C VAL A 129 -3.20 12.15 3.36
N ASP A 130 -2.53 11.52 2.40
CA ASP A 130 -1.35 12.08 1.73
C ASP A 130 -1.04 11.32 0.43
N ALA A 131 -0.39 11.98 -0.52
CA ALA A 131 0.12 11.39 -1.75
C ALA A 131 1.43 12.10 -2.13
N GLN A 132 2.53 11.35 -2.22
CA GLN A 132 3.87 11.94 -2.38
C GLN A 132 4.80 11.05 -3.20
N PHE A 133 5.70 11.69 -3.96
CA PHE A 133 6.83 11.03 -4.61
C PHE A 133 8.00 10.83 -3.64
N PHE A 134 8.50 9.60 -3.55
CA PHE A 134 9.66 9.22 -2.75
C PHE A 134 10.79 8.71 -3.64
N PRO A 135 12.06 9.04 -3.35
CA PRO A 135 13.19 8.41 -4.02
C PRO A 135 13.13 6.88 -3.89
N THR A 136 13.37 6.17 -4.98
CA THR A 136 13.25 4.69 -5.01
C THR A 136 14.30 3.98 -4.16
N ASP A 137 15.41 4.65 -3.85
CA ASP A 137 16.46 4.23 -2.92
C ASP A 137 16.21 4.64 -1.47
N ARG A 138 15.22 5.50 -1.21
CA ARG A 138 14.87 6.04 0.12
C ARG A 138 13.36 6.02 0.36
N LEU A 139 12.81 4.81 0.36
CA LEU A 139 11.39 4.57 0.62
C LEU A 139 11.01 4.85 2.09
N PRO A 140 9.81 5.38 2.36
CA PRO A 140 9.40 5.77 3.70
C PRO A 140 9.30 4.54 4.62
N TRP A 141 9.50 4.78 5.92
CA TRP A 141 9.36 3.75 6.96
C TRP A 141 7.98 3.09 6.94
N GLY A 142 6.93 3.87 6.70
CA GLY A 142 5.55 3.39 6.72
C GLY A 142 5.11 2.58 5.50
N LEU A 143 6.01 2.29 4.55
CA LEU A 143 5.70 1.48 3.38
C LEU A 143 5.60 0.00 3.75
N LEU A 144 4.48 -0.64 3.38
CA LEU A 144 4.30 -2.06 3.65
C LEU A 144 5.37 -2.91 2.92
N PRO A 145 5.88 -3.98 3.55
CA PRO A 145 7.11 -4.64 3.09
C PRO A 145 7.04 -5.21 1.67
N TRP A 146 5.88 -5.72 1.27
CA TRP A 146 5.69 -6.39 0.00
C TRP A 146 5.75 -5.46 -1.22
N TYR A 147 5.55 -4.15 -1.03
CA TYR A 147 5.70 -3.18 -2.13
C TYR A 147 7.17 -2.91 -2.48
N ARG A 148 8.11 -3.20 -1.57
CA ARG A 148 9.54 -2.94 -1.82
C ARG A 148 10.11 -3.80 -2.96
N GLU A 149 9.66 -5.05 -3.07
CA GLU A 149 10.04 -5.93 -4.17
C GLU A 149 9.43 -5.44 -5.49
N VAL A 150 8.15 -5.04 -5.50
CA VAL A 150 7.47 -4.48 -6.67
C VAL A 150 8.19 -3.24 -7.19
N ILE A 151 8.56 -2.31 -6.30
CA ILE A 151 9.29 -1.09 -6.66
C ILE A 151 10.68 -1.44 -7.21
N ARG A 152 11.40 -2.38 -6.57
CA ARG A 152 12.71 -2.83 -7.06
C ARG A 152 12.62 -3.40 -8.48
N ASP A 153 11.65 -4.27 -8.73
CA ASP A 153 11.41 -4.86 -10.06
C ASP A 153 10.98 -3.81 -11.10
N ALA A 154 10.32 -2.72 -10.67
CA ALA A 154 10.00 -1.62 -11.58
C ALA A 154 11.25 -0.85 -12.03
N VAL A 155 12.18 -0.59 -11.10
CA VAL A 155 13.46 0.11 -11.36
C VAL A 155 14.45 -0.79 -12.13
N GLN A 156 14.51 -2.07 -11.76
CA GLN A 156 15.38 -3.07 -12.38
C GLN A 156 14.48 -4.20 -12.90
N PRO A 157 13.91 -4.04 -14.10
CA PRO A 157 13.04 -5.04 -14.68
C PRO A 157 13.80 -6.37 -14.76
N PRO A 158 13.30 -7.45 -14.15
CA PRO A 158 13.89 -8.75 -14.39
C PRO A 158 13.68 -9.10 -15.86
N GLU A 159 14.51 -10.01 -16.38
CA GLU A 159 14.39 -10.50 -17.77
C GLU A 159 12.99 -11.06 -18.09
N SER A 160 12.18 -11.36 -17.07
CA SER A 160 10.72 -11.36 -17.18
C SER A 160 10.03 -11.40 -15.81
N PRO A 161 8.89 -10.70 -15.64
CA PRO A 161 7.85 -11.19 -14.75
C PRO A 161 6.66 -11.64 -15.58
N ARG A 162 6.20 -12.87 -15.35
CA ARG A 162 4.84 -13.29 -15.74
C ARG A 162 3.99 -13.66 -14.54
N VAL A 163 4.61 -14.13 -13.45
CA VAL A 163 3.98 -14.27 -12.14
C VAL A 163 5.08 -14.27 -11.07
N ARG A 164 4.97 -13.45 -10.02
CA ARG A 164 5.79 -13.54 -8.79
C ARG A 164 4.94 -14.02 -7.63
N ARG A 165 5.50 -14.84 -6.74
CA ARG A 165 4.81 -15.31 -5.52
C ARG A 165 5.42 -14.65 -4.29
N GLN A 166 4.59 -13.96 -3.52
CA GLN A 166 4.98 -13.29 -2.29
C GLN A 166 4.32 -13.99 -1.10
N TRP A 167 5.11 -14.60 -0.22
CA TRP A 167 4.58 -15.20 1.00
C TRP A 167 4.44 -14.14 2.09
N LEU A 168 3.20 -13.78 2.42
CA LEU A 168 2.89 -12.90 3.55
C LEU A 168 2.74 -13.78 4.80
N GLY A 169 3.89 -14.08 5.43
CA GLY A 169 3.97 -14.91 6.64
C GLY A 169 3.90 -14.10 7.94
N LEU A 170 4.14 -14.77 9.07
CA LEU A 170 4.18 -14.15 10.41
C LEU A 170 5.18 -12.99 10.52
N GLY A 171 6.35 -13.09 9.87
CA GLY A 171 7.32 -11.99 9.85
C GLY A 171 6.77 -10.73 9.20
N THR A 172 6.09 -10.89 8.06
CA THR A 172 5.44 -9.78 7.35
C THR A 172 4.33 -9.14 8.18
N LEU A 173 3.53 -9.96 8.87
CA LEU A 173 2.53 -9.50 9.83
C LEU A 173 3.17 -8.64 10.94
N LEU A 174 4.21 -9.16 11.59
CA LEU A 174 4.88 -8.44 12.67
C LEU A 174 5.46 -7.09 12.21
N ILE A 175 6.08 -7.05 11.02
CA ILE A 175 6.60 -5.79 10.47
C ILE A 175 5.46 -4.81 10.18
N SER A 176 4.36 -5.25 9.56
CA SER A 176 3.20 -4.41 9.33
C SER A 176 2.61 -3.87 10.64
N LEU A 177 2.50 -4.71 11.68
CA LEU A 177 2.05 -4.28 13.00
C LEU A 177 2.99 -3.21 13.60
N LEU A 178 4.31 -3.40 13.51
CA LEU A 178 5.29 -2.42 13.99
C LEU A 178 5.20 -1.08 13.23
N ILE A 179 4.89 -1.12 11.94
CA ILE A 179 4.65 0.08 11.13
C ILE A 179 3.41 0.81 11.64
N VAL A 180 2.28 0.11 11.77
CA VAL A 180 1.01 0.69 12.24
C VAL A 180 1.17 1.28 13.64
N LEU A 181 1.82 0.55 14.54
CA LEU A 181 2.10 1.01 15.90
C LEU A 181 3.03 2.23 15.90
N GLY A 182 4.09 2.20 15.08
CA GLY A 182 5.06 3.29 14.97
C GLY A 182 4.43 4.59 14.47
N GLU A 183 3.54 4.52 13.48
CA GLU A 183 2.82 5.70 12.96
C GLU A 183 1.85 6.27 14.02
N ARG A 184 1.12 5.43 14.75
CA ARG A 184 0.25 5.90 15.85
C ARG A 184 1.05 6.57 16.98
N LEU A 185 2.19 6.00 17.36
CA LEU A 185 3.06 6.59 18.39
C LEU A 185 3.71 7.92 17.94
N ARG A 186 3.92 8.13 16.63
CA ARG A 186 4.44 9.40 16.09
C ARG A 186 3.43 10.55 16.18
N LEU A 187 2.14 10.25 16.08
CA LEU A 187 1.05 11.25 16.22
C LEU A 187 0.86 11.75 17.66
N LEU A 188 1.53 11.14 18.64
CA LEU A 188 1.44 11.50 20.07
C LEU A 188 2.54 12.47 20.54
N LYS A 189 3.47 12.87 19.66
CA LYS A 189 4.52 13.86 19.95
C LYS A 189 4.07 15.24 19.50
#